data_AF-A0A1C7LJZ8-F1
#
_entry.id   AF-A0A1C7LJZ8-F1
#
_cell.length_a   1.000
_cell.length_b   1.000
_cell.length_c   1.000
_cell.angle_alpha   90.00
_cell.angle_beta   90.00
_cell.angle_gamma   90.00
#
_symmetry.space_group_name_H-M   'P 1'
#
loop_
_entity.id
_entity.type
_entity.pdbx_description
1 polymer ?
#
loop_
_entity_poly.entity_id
_entity_poly.type
_entity_poly.pdbx_seq_one_letter_code
_entity_poly.pdbx_strand_id
1 'polypeptide(L)'
;MNGEHILIKTDSQYSMRCVRERLPTYKRNGWRSAKGEPVKNVTLIKYLDALLHQRGALGQRVHLQYVRGHAGEEGNEGADRLANLGAMLPALPDRDWDVLTAEVHRAIEAALDRQTYGVPSTDNMRGITAPPAKAIAAHHHIKLSRPTIAATFQSRCWTDKI
;
A
#
# COMPACT_ATOMS: atom_id res chain seq x y z
N MET A 1 -1.85 -12.71 -14.76
CA MET A 1 -2.96 -11.83 -14.34
C MET A 1 -2.63 -10.43 -14.83
N ASN A 2 -3.38 -9.88 -15.78
CA ASN A 2 -3.18 -8.50 -16.24
C ASN A 2 -3.96 -7.60 -15.29
N GLY A 3 -3.34 -7.20 -14.18
CA GLY A 3 -3.95 -6.27 -13.24
C GLY A 3 -4.13 -4.90 -13.90
N GLU A 4 -5.31 -4.30 -13.77
CA GLU A 4 -5.53 -2.94 -14.27
C GLU A 4 -4.61 -1.95 -13.56
N HIS A 5 -4.00 -1.05 -14.34
CA HIS A 5 -3.18 0.03 -13.83
C HIS A 5 -4.04 1.08 -13.12
N ILE A 6 -3.55 1.61 -12.01
CA ILE A 6 -4.28 2.59 -11.20
C ILE A 6 -3.69 3.97 -11.44
N LEU A 7 -4.52 4.92 -11.82
CA LEU A 7 -4.17 6.33 -11.87
C LEU A 7 -4.65 7.04 -10.61
N ILE A 8 -3.73 7.60 -9.83
CA ILE A 8 -4.04 8.44 -8.66
C ILE A 8 -3.76 9.89 -9.05
N LYS A 9 -4.82 10.70 -9.07
CA LYS A 9 -4.72 12.16 -9.22
C LYS A 9 -4.53 12.81 -7.84
N THR A 10 -3.60 13.75 -7.73
CA THR A 10 -3.36 14.50 -6.50
C THR A 10 -2.86 15.90 -6.80
N ASP A 11 -3.29 16.88 -6.01
CA ASP A 11 -2.76 18.25 -6.00
C ASP A 11 -1.62 18.45 -4.98
N SER A 12 -1.29 17.42 -4.19
CA SER A 12 -0.18 17.45 -3.26
C SER A 12 1.14 17.27 -3.98
N GLN A 13 1.84 18.39 -4.19
CA GLN A 13 3.22 18.38 -4.69
C GLN A 13 4.15 17.58 -3.75
N TYR A 14 3.90 17.62 -2.45
CA TYR A 14 4.67 16.85 -1.47
C TYR A 14 4.54 15.34 -1.74
N SER A 15 3.32 14.83 -1.86
CA SER A 15 3.06 13.40 -2.10
C SER A 15 3.65 12.96 -3.44
N MET A 16 3.46 13.78 -4.48
CA MET A 16 3.99 13.53 -5.82
C MET A 16 5.53 13.42 -5.82
N ARG A 17 6.23 14.41 -5.25
CA ARG A 17 7.69 14.40 -5.16
C ARG A 17 8.21 13.31 -4.24
N CYS A 18 7.50 13.04 -3.14
CA CYS A 18 7.86 11.97 -2.22
C CYS A 18 7.96 10.64 -2.96
N VAL A 19 6.92 10.24 -3.70
CA VAL A 19 6.90 8.96 -4.42
C VAL A 19 7.85 8.94 -5.62
N ARG A 20 7.85 10.01 -6.44
CA ARG A 20 8.59 10.00 -7.72
C ARG A 20 10.08 10.26 -7.57
N GLU A 21 10.46 11.17 -6.69
CA GLU A 21 11.85 11.68 -6.63
C GLU A 21 12.57 11.18 -5.39
N ARG A 22 11.91 11.25 -4.23
CA ARG A 22 12.59 11.08 -2.95
C ARG A 22 12.62 9.63 -2.47
N LEU A 23 11.58 8.84 -2.76
CA LEU A 23 11.44 7.46 -2.30
C LEU A 23 12.65 6.58 -2.67
N PRO A 24 13.15 6.57 -3.93
CA PRO A 24 14.32 5.78 -4.27
C PRO A 24 15.58 6.23 -3.52
N THR A 25 15.73 7.54 -3.31
CA THR A 25 16.87 8.13 -2.58
C THR A 25 16.80 7.78 -1.09
N TYR A 26 15.61 7.87 -0.48
CA TYR A 26 15.42 7.50 0.92
C TYR A 26 15.74 6.02 1.16
N LYS A 27 15.30 5.13 0.27
CA LYS A 27 15.64 3.70 0.35
C LYS A 27 17.14 3.47 0.27
N ARG A 28 17.81 4.10 -0.70
CA ARG A 28 19.27 4.01 -0.87
C ARG A 28 20.04 4.52 0.35
N ASN A 29 19.54 5.58 0.99
CA ASN A 29 20.19 6.19 2.15
C ASN A 29 19.74 5.59 3.50
N GLY A 30 19.14 4.39 3.49
CA GLY A 30 18.70 3.73 4.72
C GLY A 30 17.67 4.52 5.52
N TRP A 31 16.82 5.29 4.84
CA TRP A 31 15.78 6.15 5.40
C TRP A 31 16.29 7.31 6.26
N ARG A 32 17.51 7.79 5.97
CA ARG A 32 18.13 8.94 6.62
C ARG A 32 18.25 10.12 5.68
N SER A 33 18.12 11.33 6.23
CA SER A 33 18.39 12.59 5.55
C SER A 33 19.88 12.82 5.38
N ALA A 34 20.27 13.85 4.62
CA ALA A 34 21.66 14.26 4.47
C ALA A 34 22.33 14.64 5.81
N LYS A 35 21.52 15.02 6.82
CA LYS A 35 21.99 15.34 8.18
C LYS A 35 22.12 14.10 9.08
N GLY A 36 21.85 12.90 8.56
CA GLY A 36 21.90 11.64 9.31
C GLY A 36 20.62 11.34 10.12
N GLU A 37 19.71 12.30 10.24
CA GLU A 37 18.43 12.15 10.94
C GLU A 37 17.45 11.27 10.17
N PRO A 38 16.53 10.56 10.84
CA PRO A 38 15.43 9.87 10.15
C PRO A 38 14.63 10.82 9.28
N VAL A 39 14.22 10.36 8.11
CA VAL A 39 13.32 11.13 7.23
C VAL A 39 12.00 11.42 7.96
N LYS A 40 11.49 12.65 7.84
CA LYS A 40 10.18 13.05 8.39
C LYS A 40 9.10 12.08 7.87
N ASN A 41 8.26 11.55 8.76
CA ASN A 41 7.21 10.57 8.46
C ASN A 41 7.73 9.23 7.89
N VAL A 42 8.97 8.83 8.22
CA VAL A 42 9.60 7.61 7.68
C VAL A 42 8.72 6.36 7.79
N THR A 43 8.03 6.14 8.91
CA THR A 43 7.21 4.95 9.14
C THR A 43 6.02 4.89 8.18
N LEU A 44 5.31 6.00 8.00
CA LEU A 44 4.24 6.14 7.00
C LEU A 44 4.75 5.98 5.56
N ILE A 45 5.92 6.54 5.24
CA ILE A 45 6.50 6.44 3.89
C ILE A 45 6.92 5.00 3.56
N LYS A 46 7.47 4.27 4.55
CA LYS A 46 7.76 2.83 4.41
C LYS A 46 6.49 2.02 4.13
N TYR A 47 5.41 2.32 4.85
CA TYR A 47 4.11 1.70 4.60
C TYR A 47 3.61 1.96 3.18
N LEU A 48 3.73 3.21 2.70
CA LEU A 48 3.41 3.56 1.32
C LEU A 48 4.26 2.78 0.29
N ASP A 49 5.58 2.66 0.51
CA ASP A 49 6.48 1.86 -0.35
C ASP A 49 6.04 0.39 -0.40
N ALA A 50 5.67 -0.20 0.74
CA ALA A 50 5.19 -1.58 0.81
C ALA A 50 3.90 -1.78 0.01
N LEU A 51 2.94 -0.84 0.09
CA LEU A 51 1.70 -0.90 -0.69
C LEU A 51 1.95 -0.76 -2.20
N LEU A 52 2.86 0.14 -2.60
CA LEU A 52 3.26 0.29 -4.01
C LEU A 52 3.94 -0.98 -4.53
N HIS A 53 4.81 -1.59 -3.71
CA HIS A 53 5.44 -2.87 -4.03
C HIS A 53 4.38 -3.95 -4.20
N GLN A 54 3.47 -4.10 -3.24
CA GLN A 54 2.42 -5.12 -3.28
C GLN A 54 1.61 -5.03 -4.56
N ARG A 55 1.17 -3.83 -4.92
CA ARG A 55 0.44 -3.60 -6.17
C ARG A 55 1.28 -3.93 -7.41
N GLY A 56 2.57 -3.57 -7.40
CA GLY A 56 3.51 -3.95 -8.44
C GLY A 56 3.67 -5.47 -8.60
N ALA A 57 3.78 -6.20 -7.51
CA ALA A 57 3.86 -7.67 -7.49
C ALA A 57 2.58 -8.34 -8.04
N LEU A 58 1.42 -7.70 -7.85
CA LEU A 58 0.14 -8.13 -8.41
C LEU A 58 -0.11 -7.65 -9.86
N GLY A 59 0.88 -6.98 -10.48
CA GLY A 59 0.75 -6.43 -11.83
C GLY A 59 -0.08 -5.15 -11.94
N GLN A 60 -0.56 -4.58 -10.83
CA GLN A 60 -1.41 -3.39 -10.76
C GLN A 60 -0.59 -2.11 -10.52
N ARG A 61 0.27 -1.72 -11.46
CA ARG A 61 1.16 -0.56 -11.21
C ARG A 61 0.37 0.73 -10.98
N VAL A 62 0.83 1.52 -10.02
CA VAL A 62 0.25 2.83 -9.67
C VAL A 62 0.98 3.92 -10.42
N HIS A 63 0.21 4.78 -11.08
CA HIS A 63 0.67 6.01 -11.72
C HIS A 63 0.11 7.21 -10.97
N LEU A 64 0.97 8.18 -10.67
CA LEU A 64 0.57 9.43 -10.05
C LEU A 64 0.52 10.54 -11.10
N GLN A 65 -0.57 11.29 -11.10
CA GLN A 65 -0.75 12.49 -11.92
C GLN A 65 -1.00 13.69 -11.03
N TYR A 66 -0.22 14.75 -11.27
CA TYR A 66 -0.45 16.03 -10.62
C TYR A 66 -1.66 16.70 -11.27
N VAL A 67 -2.57 17.20 -10.45
CA VAL A 67 -3.65 18.10 -10.88
C VAL A 67 -3.53 19.42 -10.12
N ARG A 68 -4.01 20.50 -10.72
CA ARG A 68 -4.08 21.78 -10.03
C ARG A 68 -5.23 21.74 -9.02
N GLY A 69 -4.98 22.14 -7.78
CA GLY A 69 -6.03 22.30 -6.78
C GLY A 69 -7.08 23.32 -7.23
N HIS A 70 -8.34 23.08 -6.86
CA HIS A 70 -9.50 23.93 -7.19
C HIS A 70 -9.66 24.25 -8.69
N ALA A 71 -9.36 23.28 -9.56
CA ALA A 71 -9.43 23.43 -11.01
C ALA A 71 -10.68 22.83 -11.67
N GLY A 72 -11.73 22.49 -10.90
CA GLY A 72 -12.95 21.86 -11.45
C GLY A 72 -12.88 20.33 -11.55
N GLU A 73 -11.83 19.69 -11.02
CA GLU A 73 -11.71 18.23 -11.01
C GLU A 73 -12.55 17.65 -9.88
N GLU A 74 -13.77 17.19 -10.21
CA GLU A 74 -14.78 16.72 -9.26
C GLU A 74 -14.23 15.76 -8.20
N GLY A 75 -13.42 14.76 -8.60
CA GLY A 75 -12.82 13.80 -7.68
C GLY A 75 -11.81 14.43 -6.71
N ASN A 76 -11.01 15.40 -7.17
CA ASN A 76 -10.06 16.11 -6.31
C ASN A 76 -10.78 17.06 -5.35
N GLU A 77 -11.80 17.77 -5.83
CA GLU A 77 -12.62 18.64 -4.99
C GLU A 77 -13.41 17.87 -3.93
N GLY A 78 -13.92 16.69 -4.29
CA GLY A 78 -14.53 15.77 -3.35
C GLY A 78 -13.54 15.33 -2.27
N ALA A 79 -12.31 14.96 -2.66
CA ALA A 79 -11.26 14.59 -1.72
C ALA A 79 -10.86 15.75 -0.80
N ASP A 80 -10.72 16.96 -1.33
CA ASP A 80 -10.43 18.18 -0.53
C ASP A 80 -11.54 18.48 0.48
N ARG A 81 -12.82 18.43 0.07
CA ARG A 81 -13.96 18.61 0.99
C ARG A 81 -13.95 17.59 2.12
N LEU A 82 -13.69 16.32 1.81
CA LEU A 82 -13.64 15.24 2.81
C LEU A 82 -12.42 15.38 3.74
N ALA A 83 -11.27 15.81 3.21
CA ALA A 83 -10.08 16.12 4.00
C ALA A 83 -10.33 17.27 5.00
N ASN A 84 -10.99 18.34 4.54
CA ASN A 84 -11.36 19.48 5.38
C ASN A 84 -12.36 19.09 6.47
N LEU A 85 -13.35 18.25 6.14
CA LEU A 85 -14.26 17.69 7.15
C LEU A 85 -13.51 16.82 8.17
N GLY A 86 -12.60 15.98 7.70
CA GLY A 86 -11.78 15.12 8.55
C GLY A 86 -10.91 15.90 9.54
N ALA A 87 -10.44 17.09 9.17
CA ALA A 87 -9.67 17.98 10.03
C ALA A 87 -10.49 18.55 11.21
N MET A 88 -11.82 18.58 11.08
CA MET A 88 -12.73 19.06 12.14
C MET A 88 -13.15 17.95 13.10
N LEU A 89 -12.88 16.68 12.78
CA LEU A 89 -13.19 15.55 13.64
C LEU A 89 -12.14 15.39 14.75
N PRO A 90 -12.48 14.75 15.87
CA PRO A 90 -11.51 14.42 16.91
C PRO A 90 -10.33 13.63 16.35
N ALA A 91 -9.12 13.94 16.83
CA ALA A 91 -7.93 13.21 16.44
C ALA A 91 -8.07 11.73 16.81
N LEU A 92 -7.90 10.86 15.82
CA LEU A 92 -7.74 9.43 16.06
C LEU A 92 -6.31 9.15 16.53
N PRO A 93 -6.10 8.11 17.36
CA PRO A 93 -4.76 7.68 17.71
C PRO A 93 -3.95 7.37 16.43
N ASP A 94 -2.66 7.72 16.46
CA ASP A 94 -1.76 7.44 15.35
C ASP A 94 -1.70 5.93 15.12
N ARG A 95 -1.70 5.53 13.85
CA ARG A 95 -1.58 4.12 13.47
C ARG A 95 -0.15 3.64 13.67
N ASP A 96 0.00 2.38 14.05
CA ASP A 96 1.29 1.70 14.02
C ASP A 96 1.65 1.32 12.59
N TRP A 97 2.32 2.25 11.91
CA TRP A 97 2.72 2.07 10.51
C TRP A 97 3.75 0.96 10.31
N ASP A 98 4.56 0.65 11.33
CA ASP A 98 5.57 -0.39 11.24
C ASP A 98 4.91 -1.79 11.27
N VAL A 99 3.90 -1.98 12.14
CA VAL A 99 3.07 -3.20 12.15
C VAL A 99 2.36 -3.39 10.80
N LEU A 100 1.70 -2.34 10.29
CA LEU A 100 1.00 -2.40 9.01
C LEU A 100 1.96 -2.67 7.83
N THR A 101 3.19 -2.14 7.88
CA THR A 101 4.23 -2.43 6.89
C THR A 101 4.61 -3.90 6.90
N ALA A 102 4.83 -4.47 8.09
CA ALA A 102 5.15 -5.88 8.24
C ALA A 102 4.02 -6.78 7.75
N GLU A 103 2.77 -6.42 7.98
CA GLU A 103 1.59 -7.13 7.44
C GLU A 103 1.57 -7.16 5.92
N VAL A 104 1.85 -6.04 5.26
CA VAL A 104 1.89 -5.96 3.79
C VAL A 104 3.02 -6.83 3.23
N HIS A 105 4.21 -6.81 3.84
CA HIS A 105 5.31 -7.68 3.42
C HIS A 105 4.96 -9.17 3.56
N ARG A 106 4.39 -9.59 4.70
CA ARG A 106 3.91 -10.98 4.87
C ARG A 106 2.89 -11.37 3.80
N ALA A 107 2.00 -10.45 3.44
CA ALA A 107 1.01 -10.69 2.39
C ALA A 107 1.64 -10.81 0.99
N ILE A 108 2.70 -10.06 0.71
CA ILE A 108 3.47 -10.19 -0.54
C ILE A 108 4.16 -11.56 -0.61
N GLU A 109 4.90 -11.93 0.44
CA GLU A 109 5.61 -13.22 0.53
C GLU A 109 4.64 -14.40 0.32
N ALA A 110 3.51 -14.40 1.05
CA ALA A 110 2.48 -15.43 0.90
C ALA A 110 1.80 -15.46 -0.49
N ALA A 111 1.81 -14.36 -1.24
CA ALA A 111 1.31 -14.32 -2.61
C ALA A 111 2.34 -14.88 -3.60
N LEU A 112 3.63 -14.57 -3.42
CA LEU A 112 4.72 -15.07 -4.25
C LEU A 112 4.93 -16.58 -4.07
N ASP A 113 4.84 -17.09 -2.84
CA ASP A 113 4.95 -18.53 -2.58
C ASP A 113 3.84 -19.31 -3.30
N ARG A 114 2.60 -18.82 -3.25
CA ARG A 114 1.47 -19.43 -3.98
C ARG A 114 1.64 -19.43 -5.50
N GLN A 115 2.38 -18.48 -6.05
CA GLN A 115 2.68 -18.43 -7.48
C GLN A 115 3.79 -19.42 -7.87
N THR A 116 4.68 -19.74 -6.94
CA THR A 116 5.84 -20.62 -7.14
C THR A 116 5.46 -22.10 -7.01
N TYR A 117 4.52 -22.43 -6.11
CA TYR A 117 3.93 -23.76 -6.00
C TYR A 117 2.61 -23.83 -6.76
N GLY A 118 2.69 -24.04 -8.08
CA GLY A 118 1.51 -24.40 -8.87
C GLY A 118 0.83 -25.62 -8.25
N VAL A 119 -0.48 -25.52 -7.98
CA VAL A 119 -1.30 -26.69 -7.65
C VAL A 119 -1.09 -27.70 -8.78
N PRO A 120 -0.61 -28.94 -8.51
CA PRO A 120 -0.50 -29.92 -9.57
C PRO A 120 -1.92 -30.19 -10.10
N SER A 121 -2.11 -29.99 -11.41
CA SER A 121 -3.34 -30.38 -12.10
C SER A 121 -3.64 -31.84 -11.79
N THR A 122 -4.88 -32.15 -11.40
CA THR A 122 -5.33 -33.51 -11.11
C THR A 122 -5.32 -34.43 -12.33
N ASP A 123 -5.00 -33.91 -13.51
CA ASP A 123 -5.01 -34.63 -14.78
C ASP A 123 -3.78 -35.56 -15.00
N ASN A 124 -2.85 -35.61 -14.05
CA ASN A 124 -1.70 -36.52 -14.16
C ASN A 124 -1.33 -37.23 -12.85
N MET A 125 -2.32 -37.80 -12.17
CA MET A 125 -2.10 -38.73 -11.04
C MET A 125 -2.24 -40.19 -11.47
N ARG A 126 -1.25 -40.69 -12.22
CA ARG A 126 -0.90 -42.12 -12.21
C ARG A 126 0.59 -42.23 -11.92
N GLY A 127 0.94 -42.45 -10.64
CA GLY A 127 2.25 -43.00 -10.29
C GLY A 127 3.14 -42.23 -9.32
N ILE A 128 2.62 -41.46 -8.36
CA ILE A 128 3.44 -40.98 -7.24
C ILE A 128 2.76 -41.38 -5.92
N THR A 129 3.45 -42.20 -5.14
CA THR A 129 3.03 -42.68 -3.83
C THR A 129 3.05 -41.53 -2.81
N ALA A 130 2.01 -41.43 -1.99
CA ALA A 130 1.82 -40.36 -1.02
C ALA A 130 2.82 -40.45 0.16
N PRO A 131 3.34 -39.31 0.67
CA PRO A 131 3.99 -39.28 1.98
C PRO A 131 2.96 -39.40 3.12
N PRO A 132 3.35 -39.93 4.29
CA PRO A 132 2.41 -40.27 5.36
C PRO A 132 1.78 -39.03 6.00
N ALA A 133 0.47 -39.13 6.24
CA ALA A 133 -0.38 -38.10 6.82
C ALA A 133 0.07 -37.68 8.23
N LYS A 134 0.31 -36.38 8.42
CA LYS A 134 0.14 -35.73 9.72
C LYS A 134 -0.73 -34.47 9.59
N ALA A 135 -1.91 -34.61 10.18
CA ALA A 135 -2.84 -33.62 10.71
C ALA A 135 -3.41 -32.55 9.76
N ILE A 136 -4.67 -32.79 9.36
CA ILE A 136 -5.60 -31.80 8.83
C ILE A 136 -6.41 -31.22 10.01
N ALA A 137 -6.43 -29.89 10.18
CA ALA A 137 -7.53 -29.04 10.69
C ALA A 137 -6.94 -27.63 10.94
N ALA A 138 -7.53 -26.51 10.52
CA ALA A 138 -8.94 -26.17 10.48
C ALA A 138 -9.28 -25.30 9.25
N HIS A 139 -10.37 -25.66 8.56
CA HIS A 139 -11.01 -24.79 7.58
C HIS A 139 -11.86 -23.75 8.33
N HIS A 140 -11.35 -22.53 8.47
CA HIS A 140 -12.20 -21.38 8.72
C HIS A 140 -12.58 -20.75 7.38
N HIS A 141 -13.83 -20.96 6.96
CA HIS A 141 -14.46 -20.19 5.90
C HIS A 141 -14.55 -18.71 6.32
N ILE A 142 -13.53 -17.93 5.99
CA ILE A 142 -13.61 -16.47 6.07
C ILE A 142 -14.23 -15.98 4.76
N LYS A 143 -15.54 -15.69 4.79
CA LYS A 143 -16.17 -14.86 3.76
C LYS A 143 -15.51 -13.48 3.82
N LEU A 144 -14.65 -13.17 2.85
CA LEU A 144 -14.14 -11.82 2.65
C LEU A 144 -15.27 -10.94 2.12
N SER A 145 -16.08 -10.38 3.03
CA SER A 145 -16.89 -9.21 2.71
C SER A 145 -15.94 -8.05 2.42
N ARG A 146 -16.01 -7.49 1.20
CA ARG A 146 -15.26 -6.32 0.76
C ARG A 146 -15.32 -5.22 1.83
N PRO A 147 -14.19 -4.80 2.45
CA PRO A 147 -14.20 -3.56 3.19
C PRO A 147 -14.14 -2.43 2.17
N THR A 148 -15.23 -1.66 2.08
CA THR A 148 -15.21 -0.32 1.50
C THR A 148 -14.24 0.50 2.32
N ILE A 149 -13.04 0.76 1.80
CA ILE A 149 -12.06 1.63 2.46
C ILE A 149 -12.57 3.06 2.30
N ALA A 150 -13.29 3.55 3.30
CA ALA A 150 -13.45 4.97 3.52
C ALA A 150 -12.07 5.51 3.93
N ALA A 151 -11.38 6.15 2.98
CA ALA A 151 -10.13 6.83 3.25
C ALA A 151 -10.41 8.14 3.99
N THR A 152 -10.39 8.11 5.32
CA THR A 152 -10.36 9.33 6.13
C THR A 152 -8.95 9.92 6.07
N PHE A 153 -8.81 11.02 5.34
CA PHE A 153 -7.58 11.78 5.19
C PHE A 153 -7.38 12.64 6.46
N GLN A 154 -6.41 12.29 7.30
CA GLN A 154 -5.95 13.19 8.37
C GLN A 154 -5.07 14.27 7.75
N SER A 155 -5.65 15.46 7.58
CA SER A 155 -4.93 16.70 7.35
C SER A 155 -4.03 17.00 8.55
N ARG A 156 -2.71 16.87 8.37
CA ARG A 156 -1.79 17.80 9.02
C ARG A 156 -1.31 18.74 7.92
N CYS A 157 -1.66 20.02 8.03
CA CYS A 157 -1.10 21.09 7.23
C CYS A 157 0.44 21.05 7.38
N TRP A 158 1.14 20.64 6.32
CA TRP A 158 2.60 20.69 6.27
C TRP A 158 3.02 21.95 5.52
N THR A 159 2.95 23.09 6.19
CA THR A 159 3.70 24.29 5.79
C THR A 159 4.96 24.35 6.65
N ASP A 160 6.00 23.60 6.26
CA ASP A 160 7.36 23.95 6.66
C ASP A 160 8.14 24.31 5.42
N LYS A 161 8.57 25.57 5.40
CA LYS A 161 9.39 26.22 4.41
C LYS A 161 10.69 25.44 4.17
N ILE A 162 11.15 25.58 2.93
CA ILE A 162 12.43 25.16 2.35
C ILE A 162 13.59 25.53 3.29
#